data_AF-A0AA44MPH1-F1
#
_entry.id   AF-A0AA44MPH1-F1
#
_cell.length_a   1.000
_cell.length_b   1.000
_cell.length_c   1.000
_cell.angle_alpha   90.00
_cell.angle_beta   90.00
_cell.angle_gamma   90.00
#
_symmetry.space_group_name_H-M   'P 1'
#
loop_
_entity.id
_entity.type
_entity.pdbx_description
1 polymer ?
#
loop_
_entity_poly.entity_id
_entity_poly.type
_entity_poly.pdbx_seq_one_letter_code
_entity_poly.pdbx_strand_id
1 'polypeptide(L)' 'GGLTGVLLASPPLDFHVTDSYFVVAHFHYVLFGTIVFATFAGIYFWFPKMTGRLLDERLGKLHFWLTFIGFHTTFL' A
#
# COMPACT_ATOMS: atom_id res chain seq x y z
N GLY A 1 -1.71 4.57 -7.94
CA GLY A 1 -2.96 4.54 -7.16
C GLY A 1 -3.89 5.69 -7.49
N GLY A 2 -3.71 6.87 -6.89
CA GLY A 2 -4.67 7.97 -7.07
C GLY A 2 -4.91 8.41 -8.53
N LEU A 3 -3.84 8.57 -9.31
CA LEU A 3 -3.93 8.97 -10.72
C LEU A 3 -4.66 7.93 -11.59
N THR A 4 -4.48 6.64 -11.32
CA THR A 4 -5.20 5.58 -12.06
C THR A 4 -6.69 5.54 -11.71
N GLY A 5 -7.08 6.08 -10.54
CA GLY A 5 -8.49 6.21 -10.16
C GLY A 5 -9.22 7.30 -10.94
N VAL A 6 -8.51 8.36 -11.33
CA VAL A 6 -9.08 9.40 -12.21
C VAL A 6 -9.44 8.81 -13.58
N LEU A 7 -8.65 7.85 -14.08
CA LEU A 7 -8.95 7.14 -15.33
C LEU A 7 -10.17 6.23 -15.19
N LEU A 8 -10.29 5.51 -14.08
CA LEU A 8 -11.47 4.69 -13.77
C LEU A 8 -12.75 5.51 -13.53
N ALA A 9 -12.63 6.76 -13.11
CA ALA A 9 -13.76 7.67 -12.97
C ALA A 9 -14.34 8.14 -14.32
N SER A 10 -13.69 7.83 -15.45
CA SER A 10 -14.13 8.21 -16.79
C SER A 10 -14.85 7.04 -17.48
N PRO A 11 -16.18 7.11 -17.73
CA PRO A 11 -16.93 6.00 -18.32
C PRO A 11 -16.38 5.50 -19.67
N PRO A 12 -15.94 6.38 -20.62
CA PRO A 12 -15.35 5.92 -21.86
C PRO A 12 -14.08 5.09 -21.69
N LEU A 13 -13.29 5.35 -20.63
CA LEU A 13 -12.08 4.57 -20.34
C LEU A 13 -12.43 3.33 -19.52
N ASP A 14 -13.31 3.46 -18.53
CA ASP A 14 -13.73 2.37 -17.65
C ASP A 14 -14.32 1.19 -18.43
N PHE A 15 -15.11 1.44 -19.48
CA PHE A 15 -15.64 0.36 -20.33
C PHE A 15 -14.58 -0.55 -20.94
N HIS A 16 -13.35 -0.07 -21.12
CA HIS A 16 -12.23 -0.85 -21.66
C HIS A 16 -11.41 -1.55 -20.60
N VAL A 17 -11.43 -1.07 -19.35
CA VAL A 17 -10.56 -1.56 -18.27
C VAL A 17 -11.31 -2.18 -17.10
N THR A 18 -12.64 -2.12 -17.11
CA THR A 18 -13.51 -2.76 -16.12
C THR A 18 -13.30 -4.27 -16.10
N ASP A 19 -13.41 -4.88 -14.91
CA ASP A 19 -13.13 -6.29 -14.64
C ASP A 19 -11.74 -6.80 -15.09
N SER A 20 -10.78 -5.89 -15.30
CA SER A 20 -9.40 -6.24 -15.65
C SER A 20 -8.44 -6.08 -14.46
N TYR A 21 -7.21 -6.59 -14.63
CA TYR A 21 -6.12 -6.38 -13.67
C TYR A 21 -5.78 -4.90 -13.44
N PHE A 22 -6.20 -3.98 -14.31
CA PHE A 22 -6.01 -2.55 -14.11
C PHE A 22 -6.81 -2.02 -12.89
N VAL A 23 -8.05 -2.48 -12.72
CA VAL A 23 -8.89 -2.12 -11.56
C VAL A 23 -8.30 -2.71 -10.28
N VAL A 24 -7.83 -3.97 -10.35
CA VAL A 24 -7.16 -4.64 -9.23
C VAL A 24 -5.90 -3.87 -8.82
N ALA A 25 -5.04 -3.53 -9.78
CA ALA A 25 -3.82 -2.77 -9.55
C ALA A 25 -4.13 -1.40 -8.95
N HIS A 26 -5.09 -0.65 -9.49
CA HIS A 26 -5.52 0.64 -8.95
C HIS A 26 -5.91 0.55 -7.47
N PHE A 27 -6.85 -0.34 -7.16
CA PHE A 27 -7.40 -0.49 -5.82
C PHE A 27 -6.32 -0.85 -4.82
N HIS A 28 -5.49 -1.85 -5.13
CA HIS A 28 -4.41 -2.28 -4.23
C HIS A 28 -3.34 -1.19 -4.08
N TYR A 29 -3.05 -0.42 -5.13
CA TYR A 29 -2.12 0.69 -5.02
C TYR A 29 -2.59 1.80 -4.07
N VAL A 30 -3.89 2.05 -4.02
CA VAL A 30 -4.46 3.05 -3.11
C VAL A 30 -4.57 2.48 -1.71
N LEU A 31 -5.25 1.33 -1.55
CA LEU A 31 -5.55 0.77 -0.24
C LEU A 31 -4.29 0.29 0.48
N PHE A 32 -3.46 -0.51 -0.18
CA PHE A 32 -2.21 -0.99 0.41
C PHE A 32 -1.23 0.17 0.61
N GLY A 33 -1.10 1.02 -0.42
CA GLY A 33 -0.21 2.18 -0.40
C GLY A 33 -0.50 3.19 0.72
N THR A 34 -1.76 3.32 1.15
CA THR A 34 -2.16 4.30 2.19
C THR A 34 -2.51 3.65 3.51
N ILE A 35 -3.41 2.68 3.55
CA ILE A 35 -3.95 2.11 4.79
C ILE A 35 -2.93 1.18 5.42
N VAL A 36 -2.40 0.22 4.67
CA VAL A 36 -1.50 -0.81 5.23
C VAL A 36 -0.18 -0.19 5.69
N PHE A 37 0.42 0.70 4.89
CA PHE A 37 1.60 1.43 5.31
C PHE A 37 1.34 2.34 6.51
N ALA A 38 0.19 3.01 6.60
CA ALA A 38 -0.17 3.80 7.77
C ALA A 38 -0.36 2.92 9.02
N THR A 39 -0.97 1.74 8.88
CA THR A 39 -1.09 0.76 9.97
C THR A 39 0.28 0.30 10.46
N PHE A 40 1.20 -0.06 9.56
CA PHE A 40 2.57 -0.43 9.95
C PHE A 40 3.32 0.72 10.60
N ALA A 41 3.25 1.93 10.02
CA ALA A 41 3.86 3.12 10.61
C ALA A 41 3.30 3.38 12.02
N GLY A 42 1.99 3.24 12.21
CA GLY A 42 1.35 3.36 13.51
C GLY A 42 1.81 2.31 14.51
N ILE A 43 1.94 1.05 14.08
CA ILE A 43 2.49 -0.02 14.92
C ILE A 43 3.90 0.36 15.34
N TYR A 44 4.82 0.63 14.41
CA TYR A 44 6.22 0.97 14.76
C TYR A 44 6.33 2.20 15.66
N PHE A 45 5.50 3.22 15.43
CA PHE A 45 5.53 4.47 16.19
C PHE A 45 4.95 4.32 17.62
N TRP A 46 3.80 3.66 17.78
CA TRP A 46 3.13 3.51 19.08
C TRP A 46 3.48 2.21 19.83
N PHE A 47 4.29 1.30 19.25
CA PHE A 47 4.68 0.06 19.90
C PHE A 47 5.27 0.24 21.32
N PRO A 48 6.17 1.22 21.57
CA PRO A 48 6.72 1.44 22.90
C PRO A 48 5.64 1.89 23.90
N LYS A 49 4.62 2.61 23.43
CA LYS A 49 3.50 3.05 24.27
C LYS A 49 2.59 1.89 24.67
N MET A 50 2.41 0.89 23.79
CA MET A 50 1.55 -0.26 24.04
C MET A 50 2.23 -1.36 24.87
N THR A 51 3.54 -1.60 24.66
CA THR A 51 4.24 -2.77 25.23
C THR A 51 5.38 -2.43 26.18
N GLY A 52 5.79 -1.15 26.26
CA GLY A 52 6.95 -0.72 27.04
C GLY A 52 8.30 -1.11 26.44
N ARG A 53 8.34 -1.66 25.22
CA ARG A 53 9.58 -2.09 24.53
C ARG A 53 9.70 -1.42 23.17
N LEU A 54 10.93 -1.17 22.72
CA LEU A 54 11.21 -0.72 21.36
C LEU A 54 11.36 -1.93 20.43
N LEU A 55 10.83 -1.83 19.21
CA LEU A 55 11.11 -2.83 18.17
C LEU A 55 12.56 -2.68 17.67
N ASP A 56 13.13 -3.78 17.17
CA ASP A 56 14.46 -3.74 16.55
C ASP A 56 14.43 -2.93 15.26
N GLU A 57 15.23 -1.86 15.22
CA GLU A 57 15.30 -0.91 14.11
C GLU A 57 15.85 -1.52 12.82
N ARG A 58 16.77 -2.49 12.91
CA ARG A 58 17.34 -3.16 11.72
C ARG A 58 16.31 -4.07 11.08
N LEU A 59 15.58 -4.84 11.90
CA LEU A 59 14.48 -5.69 11.41
C LEU A 59 13.31 -4.84 10.89
N GLY A 60 13.01 -3.72 11.53
CA GLY A 60 12.00 -2.77 11.06
C GLY A 60 12.31 -2.19 9.68
N LYS A 61 13.57 -1.78 9.45
CA LYS A 61 14.03 -1.32 8.13
C LYS A 61 13.99 -2.42 7.08
N LEU A 62 14.38 -3.65 7.43
CA LEU A 62 14.29 -4.79 6.52
C LEU A 62 12.84 -5.07 6.11
N HIS A 63 11.92 -5.11 7.09
CA HIS A 63 10.49 -5.27 6.85
C HIS A 63 9.93 -4.16 5.94
N PHE A 64 10.31 -2.90 6.18
CA PHE A 64 9.91 -1.78 5.34
C PHE A 64 10.38 -1.97 3.89
N TRP A 65 11.66 -2.24 3.66
CA TRP A 65 12.20 -2.34 2.29
C TRP A 65 11.65 -3.56 1.53
N LEU A 66 11.54 -4.71 2.19
CA LEU A 66 10.92 -5.89 1.58
C LEU A 66 9.47 -5.64 1.19
N THR A 67 8.70 -5.01 2.08
CA THR A 67 7.29 -4.67 1.81
C THR A 67 7.16 -3.63 0.71
N PHE A 68 8.01 -2.60 0.73
CA PHE A 68 7.99 -1.52 -0.27
C PHE A 68 8.30 -2.05 -1.68
N ILE A 69 9.36 -2.85 -1.82
CA ILE A 69 9.76 -3.43 -3.11
C ILE A 69 8.75 -4.49 -3.56
N GLY A 70 8.33 -5.38 -2.66
CA GLY A 70 7.34 -6.42 -2.94
C GLY A 70 6.01 -5.84 -3.42
N PHE A 71 5.53 -4.77 -2.77
CA PHE A 71 4.32 -4.07 -3.17
C PHE A 71 4.41 -3.51 -4.60
N HIS A 72 5.48 -2.80 -4.93
CA HIS A 72 5.65 -2.26 -6.28
C HIS A 72 5.75 -3.37 -7.33
N THR A 73 6.57 -4.39 -7.07
CA THR A 73 6.75 -5.50 -8.02
C THR A 73 5.50 -6.36 -8.24
N THR A 74 4.53 -6.31 -7.33
CA THR A 74 3.28 -7.08 -7.43
C THR A 74 2.17 -6.33 -8.18
N PHE A 75 2.08 -5.01 -8.03
CA PHE A 75 0.93 -4.24 -8.50
C PHE A 75 1.24 -3.13 -9.51
N LEU A 76 2.52 -2.89 -9.83
CA LEU A 76 2.95 -1.89 -10.83
C LEU A 76 2.89 -2.48 -12.23
#